data_AF-A0A961D722-F1
#
_entry.id   AF-A0A961D722-F1
#
_cell.length_a   1.000
_cell.length_b   1.000
_cell.length_c   1.000
_cell.angle_alpha   90.00
_cell.angle_beta   90.00
_cell.angle_gamma   90.00
#
_symmetry.space_group_name_H-M   'P 1'
#
loop_
_entity.id
_entity.type
_entity.pdbx_description
1 polymer ?
#
loop_
_entity_poly.entity_id
_entity_poly.type
_entity_poly.pdbx_seq_one_letter_code
_entity_poly.pdbx_strand_id
1 'polypeptide(L)'
;DLAPVLMRAKADSDLTKRENWTFASELVFEDIPESRLPNAFGLPFHPMDPKKVTFLVPPKGRGIAPLGWCETNVVQFTDPDHVWFDPEGKTFHLWMRAHTGMTNYAAIAQVHENDDGSMTTSLVKSPAGTPMLYAPCPGGQMRFHVLWDEQTKLFWLLGSQSTDSTIRPERMPKERWGLPDNERQRLVLHFSKNMIDWCFAGLVAKGDSPKESRHYAAMCIDGADLCIVSRSGDEHAHSAHNGNLITFHRVPNFRALVY
;
A
#
# COMPACT_ATOMS: atom_id res chain seq x y z
N ASP A 1 15.24 2.69 11.41
CA ASP A 1 14.23 2.30 10.41
C ASP A 1 12.82 2.74 10.76
N LEU A 2 11.86 2.47 9.87
CA LEU A 2 10.45 2.85 10.01
C LEU A 2 9.67 1.76 10.77
N ALA A 3 8.77 2.19 11.65
CA ALA A 3 7.80 1.34 12.35
C ALA A 3 6.39 1.91 12.15
N PRO A 4 5.40 1.11 11.74
CA PRO A 4 4.01 1.56 11.75
C PRO A 4 3.54 1.63 13.21
N VAL A 5 2.85 2.71 13.56
CA VAL A 5 2.24 2.87 14.88
C VAL A 5 0.76 3.19 14.68
N LEU A 6 -0.10 2.22 14.99
CA LEU A 6 -1.53 2.46 15.02
C LEU A 6 -1.85 3.39 16.19
N MET A 7 -2.65 4.42 15.90
CA MET A 7 -3.09 5.41 16.86
C MET A 7 -4.61 5.37 16.98
N ARG A 8 -5.12 5.47 18.21
CA ARG A 8 -6.55 5.49 18.50
C ARG A 8 -6.87 6.63 19.46
N ALA A 9 -7.93 7.36 19.20
CA ALA A 9 -8.51 8.36 20.10
C ALA A 9 -10.04 8.36 19.95
N LYS A 10 -10.75 8.89 20.93
CA LYS A 10 -12.19 9.16 20.77
C LYS A 10 -12.36 10.31 19.78
N ALA A 11 -13.37 10.21 18.92
CA ALA A 11 -13.61 11.19 17.86
C ALA A 11 -13.99 12.59 18.39
N ASP A 12 -14.51 12.67 19.61
CA ASP A 12 -14.92 13.91 20.30
C ASP A 12 -13.83 14.49 21.22
N SER A 13 -12.69 13.81 21.36
CA SER A 13 -11.54 14.32 22.10
C SER A 13 -10.79 15.41 21.31
N ASP A 14 -10.03 16.23 22.02
CA ASP A 14 -9.08 17.16 21.41
C ASP A 14 -7.90 16.38 20.81
N LEU A 15 -7.96 16.11 19.50
CA LEU A 15 -6.97 15.31 18.77
C LEU A 15 -5.60 16.00 18.64
N THR A 16 -5.47 17.26 19.05
CA THR A 16 -4.17 17.95 19.10
C THR A 16 -3.34 17.58 20.33
N LYS A 17 -3.97 16.94 21.33
CA LYS A 17 -3.35 16.59 22.61
C LYS A 17 -2.91 15.13 22.66
N ARG A 18 -1.63 14.88 22.93
CA ARG A 18 -0.99 13.55 22.92
C ARG A 18 -1.61 12.57 23.93
N GLU A 19 -2.10 13.08 25.06
CA GLU A 19 -2.73 12.30 26.13
C GLU A 19 -4.09 11.71 25.73
N ASN A 20 -4.73 12.26 24.70
CA ASN A 20 -6.00 11.73 24.17
C ASN A 20 -5.80 10.53 23.23
N TRP A 21 -4.55 10.16 22.95
CA TRP A 21 -4.19 9.12 22.00
C TRP A 21 -3.56 7.91 22.69
N THR A 22 -4.06 6.72 22.35
CA THR A 22 -3.39 5.43 22.59
C THR A 22 -2.56 5.07 21.37
N PHE A 23 -1.36 4.51 21.59
CA PHE A 23 -0.42 4.13 20.55
C PHE A 23 -0.10 2.65 20.68
N ALA A 24 -0.03 1.96 19.56
CA ALA A 24 0.43 0.59 19.53
C ALA A 24 1.94 0.50 19.75
N SER A 25 2.40 -0.66 20.20
CA SER A 25 3.84 -0.94 20.29
C SER A 25 4.50 -0.79 18.91
N GLU A 26 5.74 -0.33 18.90
CA GLU A 26 6.52 -0.29 17.66
C GLU A 26 6.90 -1.71 17.23
N LEU A 27 6.82 -1.97 15.93
CA LEU A 27 7.47 -3.09 15.28
C LEU A 27 8.36 -2.47 14.21
N VAL A 28 9.68 -2.57 14.37
CA VAL A 28 10.65 -1.98 13.43
C VAL A 28 10.97 -2.99 12.34
N PHE A 29 10.94 -2.58 11.06
CA PHE A 29 11.10 -3.51 9.95
C PHE A 29 12.40 -4.34 10.00
N GLU A 30 13.54 -3.70 10.28
CA GLU A 30 14.83 -4.40 10.36
C GLU A 30 14.90 -5.42 11.49
N ASP A 31 14.12 -5.25 12.56
CA ASP A 31 14.15 -6.13 13.74
C ASP A 31 13.34 -7.41 13.54
N ILE A 32 12.57 -7.50 12.45
CA ILE A 32 11.77 -8.67 12.10
C ILE A 32 12.67 -9.76 11.52
N PRO A 33 12.70 -10.99 12.09
CA PRO A 33 13.49 -12.08 11.53
C PRO A 33 13.15 -12.36 10.06
N GLU A 34 11.86 -12.37 9.72
CA GLU A 34 11.34 -12.62 8.37
C GLU A 34 11.81 -11.61 7.33
N SER A 35 12.17 -10.37 7.73
CA SER A 35 12.68 -9.36 6.79
C SER A 35 14.11 -9.64 6.34
N ARG A 36 14.84 -10.50 7.06
CA ARG A 36 16.23 -10.89 6.79
C ARG A 36 16.35 -12.27 6.14
N LEU A 37 15.25 -13.01 6.06
CA LEU A 37 15.22 -14.37 5.52
C LEU A 37 14.92 -14.35 4.02
N PRO A 38 15.61 -15.19 3.23
CA PRO A 38 15.17 -15.49 1.87
C PRO A 38 13.73 -16.03 1.92
N ASN A 39 12.88 -15.51 1.06
CA ASN A 39 11.51 -15.98 0.89
C ASN A 39 11.36 -16.63 -0.50
N ALA A 40 10.37 -17.50 -0.63
CA ALA A 40 10.10 -18.24 -1.86
C ALA A 40 9.64 -17.35 -3.03
N PHE A 41 9.38 -16.05 -2.78
CA PHE A 41 8.93 -15.08 -3.78
C PHE A 41 10.08 -14.24 -4.36
N GLY A 42 11.31 -14.43 -3.89
CA GLY A 42 12.49 -13.74 -4.42
C GLY A 42 12.60 -12.28 -3.99
N LEU A 43 12.14 -11.92 -2.79
CA LEU A 43 12.34 -10.58 -2.21
C LEU A 43 13.62 -10.55 -1.33
N PRO A 44 14.47 -9.50 -1.40
CA PRO A 44 14.40 -8.36 -2.32
C PRO A 44 14.62 -8.78 -3.78
N PHE A 45 13.93 -8.13 -4.72
CA PHE A 45 14.03 -8.49 -6.14
C PHE A 45 15.38 -8.12 -6.78
N HIS A 46 16.02 -7.08 -6.25
CA HIS A 46 17.32 -6.60 -6.72
C HIS A 46 18.37 -6.69 -5.60
N PRO A 47 19.66 -6.85 -5.94
CA PRO A 47 20.73 -6.73 -4.97
C PRO A 47 20.67 -5.39 -4.24
N MET A 48 20.81 -5.42 -2.92
CA MET A 48 20.73 -4.23 -2.08
C MET A 48 21.55 -4.37 -0.79
N ASP A 49 22.01 -3.24 -0.26
CA ASP A 49 22.67 -3.12 1.04
C ASP A 49 21.66 -2.68 2.12
N PRO A 50 21.52 -3.41 3.25
CA PRO A 50 20.48 -3.15 4.24
C PRO A 50 20.62 -1.82 4.96
N LYS A 51 21.74 -1.11 4.81
CA LYS A 51 22.01 0.12 5.55
C LYS A 51 22.13 1.37 4.67
N LYS A 52 22.15 1.21 3.33
CA LYS A 52 22.32 2.33 2.41
C LYS A 52 21.76 2.06 1.03
N VAL A 53 21.56 3.14 0.27
CA VAL A 53 21.13 3.06 -1.13
C VAL A 53 22.16 2.26 -1.96
N THR A 54 21.67 1.30 -2.73
CA THR A 54 22.45 0.58 -3.76
C THR A 54 22.01 1.06 -5.14
N PHE A 55 22.97 1.42 -6.00
CA PHE A 55 22.69 1.86 -7.36
C PHE A 55 22.80 0.67 -8.32
N LEU A 56 21.69 0.31 -8.98
CA LEU A 56 21.67 -0.77 -9.97
C LEU A 56 22.34 -0.36 -11.28
N VAL A 57 22.46 0.95 -11.53
CA VAL A 57 23.18 1.52 -12.67
C VAL A 57 24.20 2.56 -12.16
N PRO A 58 25.45 2.16 -11.91
CA PRO A 58 26.50 3.04 -11.38
C PRO A 58 26.91 4.17 -12.35
N PRO A 59 27.53 5.26 -11.86
CA PRO A 59 27.79 5.61 -10.45
C PRO A 59 26.62 6.37 -9.79
N LYS A 60 25.66 6.85 -10.59
CA LYS A 60 24.46 7.56 -10.15
C LYS A 60 23.31 7.13 -11.08
N GLY A 61 22.46 6.22 -10.62
CA GLY A 61 21.32 5.76 -11.42
C GLY A 61 20.56 4.61 -10.77
N ARG A 62 19.23 4.65 -10.86
CA ARG A 62 18.31 3.57 -10.45
C ARG A 62 18.64 3.00 -9.05
N GLY A 63 18.54 3.85 -8.04
CA GLY A 63 18.85 3.51 -6.66
C GLY A 63 17.72 2.75 -5.97
N ILE A 64 18.06 1.66 -5.28
CA ILE A 64 17.20 0.96 -4.32
C ILE A 64 17.61 1.35 -2.90
N ALA A 65 16.66 1.91 -2.14
CA ALA A 65 16.81 2.08 -0.69
C ALA A 65 16.67 0.72 0.02
N PRO A 66 17.12 0.58 1.28
CA PRO A 66 16.88 -0.62 2.08
C PRO A 66 15.41 -1.04 2.09
N LEU A 67 15.16 -2.34 2.27
CA LEU A 67 13.80 -2.88 2.40
C LEU A 67 13.03 -2.18 3.51
N GLY A 68 11.72 -2.05 3.31
CA GLY A 68 10.85 -1.52 4.35
C GLY A 68 9.38 -1.51 3.97
N TRP A 69 8.55 -1.26 4.97
CA TRP A 69 7.17 -0.83 4.79
C TRP A 69 7.05 0.69 4.87
N CYS A 70 6.00 1.24 4.28
CA CYS A 70 5.75 2.68 4.26
C CYS A 70 4.27 2.98 4.54
N GLU A 71 3.63 3.74 3.64
CA GLU A 71 2.26 4.22 3.81
C GLU A 71 1.29 3.08 4.11
N THR A 72 0.48 3.25 5.16
CA THR A 72 -0.32 2.18 5.78
C THR A 72 -1.82 2.46 5.66
N ASN A 73 -2.59 1.44 5.30
CA ASN A 73 -4.04 1.38 5.45
C ASN A 73 -4.38 0.52 6.66
N VAL A 74 -5.43 0.89 7.40
CA VAL A 74 -5.94 0.11 8.54
C VAL A 74 -7.20 -0.61 8.11
N VAL A 75 -7.25 -1.92 8.34
CA VAL A 75 -8.37 -2.79 7.95
C VAL A 75 -8.81 -3.62 9.13
N GLN A 76 -10.12 -3.72 9.33
CA GLN A 76 -10.71 -4.68 10.25
C GLN A 76 -11.57 -5.65 9.44
N PHE A 77 -11.40 -6.96 9.67
CA PHE A 77 -12.25 -7.98 9.05
C PHE A 77 -13.44 -8.22 9.96
N THR A 78 -14.64 -7.89 9.47
CA THR A 78 -15.90 -7.98 10.20
C THR A 78 -16.80 -9.13 9.74
N ASP A 79 -16.42 -9.79 8.65
CA ASP A 79 -17.09 -10.99 8.13
C ASP A 79 -16.69 -12.21 8.99
N PRO A 80 -17.63 -12.88 9.70
CA PRO A 80 -17.34 -14.06 10.51
C PRO A 80 -16.72 -15.23 9.75
N ASP A 81 -16.91 -15.30 8.43
CA ASP A 81 -16.37 -16.36 7.58
C ASP A 81 -14.90 -16.07 7.16
N HIS A 82 -14.38 -14.88 7.47
CA HIS A 82 -13.01 -14.52 7.18
C HIS A 82 -12.01 -15.18 8.15
N VAL A 83 -10.93 -15.76 7.65
CA VAL A 83 -9.94 -16.49 8.48
C VAL A 83 -9.23 -15.65 9.55
N TRP A 84 -9.23 -14.32 9.37
CA TRP A 84 -8.70 -13.34 10.32
C TRP A 84 -9.78 -12.50 11.00
N PHE A 85 -11.02 -12.98 10.99
CA PHE A 85 -12.09 -12.40 11.78
C PHE A 85 -11.78 -12.50 13.27
N ASP A 86 -11.97 -11.39 13.97
CA ASP A 86 -11.88 -11.33 15.42
C ASP A 86 -13.28 -11.02 15.98
N PRO A 87 -13.95 -11.97 16.66
CA PRO A 87 -15.29 -11.76 17.20
C PRO A 87 -15.36 -10.68 18.28
N GLU A 88 -14.24 -10.35 18.93
CA GLU A 88 -14.17 -9.26 19.91
C GLU A 88 -13.96 -7.89 19.25
N GLY A 89 -13.61 -7.85 17.96
CA GLY A 89 -13.33 -6.61 17.24
C GLY A 89 -12.10 -5.86 17.75
N LYS A 90 -11.15 -6.57 18.37
CA LYS A 90 -9.93 -6.01 18.97
C LYS A 90 -8.71 -6.09 18.04
N THR A 91 -8.85 -6.74 16.88
CA THR A 91 -7.77 -6.95 15.93
C THR A 91 -7.91 -6.07 14.68
N PHE A 92 -6.83 -5.36 14.37
CA PHE A 92 -6.69 -4.49 13.22
C PHE A 92 -5.52 -4.96 12.37
N HIS A 93 -5.65 -4.89 11.05
CA HIS A 93 -4.62 -5.26 10.09
C HIS A 93 -4.04 -4.02 9.44
N LEU A 94 -2.72 -3.99 9.31
CA LEU A 94 -1.96 -2.92 8.69
C LEU A 94 -1.55 -3.38 7.30
N TRP A 95 -2.17 -2.80 6.27
CA TRP A 95 -1.83 -3.06 4.87
C TRP A 95 -0.94 -1.95 4.34
N MET A 96 0.32 -2.26 4.07
CA MET A 96 1.35 -1.26 3.85
C MET A 96 1.96 -1.35 2.47
N ARG A 97 2.35 -0.20 1.92
CA ARG A 97 3.26 -0.18 0.78
C ARG A 97 4.52 -0.97 1.11
N ALA A 98 4.91 -1.89 0.25
CA ALA A 98 6.14 -2.68 0.39
C ALA A 98 7.24 -2.14 -0.53
N HIS A 99 8.35 -1.66 0.03
CA HIS A 99 9.53 -1.31 -0.75
C HIS A 99 10.44 -2.54 -0.87
N THR A 100 10.23 -3.33 -1.93
CA THR A 100 10.93 -4.62 -2.14
C THR A 100 11.67 -4.72 -3.47
N GLY A 101 11.45 -3.75 -4.37
CA GLY A 101 11.90 -3.79 -5.77
C GLY A 101 11.01 -4.67 -6.67
N MET A 102 10.01 -5.36 -6.11
CA MET A 102 9.03 -6.15 -6.85
C MET A 102 7.67 -5.43 -6.88
N THR A 103 6.81 -5.78 -7.83
CA THR A 103 5.44 -5.27 -7.92
C THR A 103 4.43 -6.23 -7.30
N ASN A 104 3.24 -5.71 -6.96
CA ASN A 104 2.06 -6.45 -6.54
C ASN A 104 2.15 -7.18 -5.20
N TYR A 105 3.02 -6.72 -4.31
CA TYR A 105 3.07 -7.15 -2.91
C TYR A 105 2.89 -5.95 -1.98
N ALA A 106 2.08 -6.12 -0.94
CA ALA A 106 2.02 -5.23 0.21
C ALA A 106 2.71 -5.90 1.41
N ALA A 107 3.22 -5.09 2.34
CA ALA A 107 3.66 -5.59 3.63
C ALA A 107 2.46 -5.64 4.57
N ILE A 108 2.40 -6.65 5.44
CA ILE A 108 1.28 -6.84 6.36
C ILE A 108 1.76 -7.00 7.80
N ALA A 109 1.01 -6.41 8.71
CA ALA A 109 1.12 -6.60 10.15
C ALA A 109 -0.29 -6.56 10.77
N GLN A 110 -0.38 -6.87 12.05
CA GLN A 110 -1.61 -6.74 12.82
C GLN A 110 -1.34 -6.00 14.13
N VAL A 111 -2.39 -5.39 14.67
CA VAL A 111 -2.42 -4.77 15.99
C VAL A 111 -3.58 -5.38 16.74
N HIS A 112 -3.29 -5.90 17.93
CA HIS A 112 -4.30 -6.39 18.86
C HIS A 112 -4.45 -5.41 20.03
N GLU A 113 -5.69 -5.06 20.37
CA GLU A 113 -6.02 -4.32 21.58
C GLU A 113 -6.12 -5.29 22.77
N ASN A 114 -5.29 -5.09 23.79
CA ASN A 114 -5.28 -5.89 25.00
C ASN A 114 -6.39 -5.43 25.97
N ASP A 115 -6.72 -6.26 26.97
CA ASP A 115 -7.79 -5.96 27.94
C ASP A 115 -7.54 -4.71 28.80
N ASP A 116 -6.28 -4.31 28.96
CA ASP A 116 -5.90 -3.05 29.65
C ASP A 116 -5.99 -1.81 28.75
N GLY A 117 -6.42 -1.98 27.49
CA GLY A 117 -6.54 -0.94 26.48
C GLY A 117 -5.23 -0.56 25.79
N SER A 118 -4.09 -1.18 26.14
CA SER A 118 -2.85 -1.08 25.38
C SER A 118 -2.98 -1.82 24.04
N MET A 119 -2.13 -1.48 23.06
CA MET A 119 -2.18 -2.08 21.72
C MET A 119 -0.83 -2.69 21.35
N THR A 120 -0.82 -3.94 20.88
CA THR A 120 0.40 -4.68 20.53
C THR A 120 0.47 -4.95 19.03
N THR A 121 1.52 -4.46 18.38
CA THR A 121 1.81 -4.74 16.97
C THR A 121 2.59 -6.04 16.80
N SER A 122 2.20 -6.89 15.86
CA SER A 122 2.89 -8.15 15.52
C SER A 122 2.71 -8.50 14.04
N LEU A 123 3.42 -9.51 13.53
CA LEU A 123 3.14 -10.04 12.20
C LEU A 123 1.83 -10.82 12.18
N VAL A 124 1.12 -10.71 11.05
CA VAL A 124 -0.03 -11.58 10.74
C VAL A 124 0.47 -13.02 10.63
N LYS A 125 -0.35 -13.99 11.04
CA LYS A 125 -0.07 -15.42 10.83
C LYS A 125 -1.04 -16.02 9.84
N SER A 126 -0.54 -16.92 9.00
CA SER A 126 -1.39 -17.81 8.22
C SER A 126 -2.19 -18.74 9.14
N PRO A 127 -3.25 -19.40 8.65
CA PRO A 127 -3.96 -20.43 9.41
C PRO A 127 -3.07 -21.59 9.90
N ALA A 128 -1.92 -21.82 9.25
CA ALA A 128 -0.93 -22.80 9.69
C ALA A 128 0.02 -22.27 10.78
N GLY A 129 -0.18 -21.03 11.24
CA GLY A 129 0.65 -20.37 12.25
C GLY A 129 1.95 -19.75 11.71
N THR A 130 2.16 -19.76 10.40
CA THR A 130 3.37 -19.19 9.78
C THR A 130 3.28 -17.67 9.73
N PRO A 131 4.29 -16.92 10.22
CA PRO A 131 4.33 -15.46 10.07
C PRO A 131 4.31 -15.03 8.61
N MET A 132 3.55 -13.99 8.32
CA MET A 132 3.41 -13.39 7.00
C MET A 132 3.88 -11.94 7.06
N LEU A 133 4.97 -11.63 6.36
CA LEU A 133 5.47 -10.27 6.19
C LEU A 133 4.88 -9.58 4.94
N TYR A 134 4.52 -10.37 3.92
CA TYR A 134 4.01 -9.87 2.64
C TYR A 134 2.72 -10.57 2.25
N ALA A 135 1.83 -9.85 1.59
CA ALA A 135 0.62 -10.39 0.95
C ALA A 135 0.54 -9.94 -0.52
N PRO A 136 -0.05 -10.75 -1.42
CA PRO A 136 -0.44 -10.31 -2.74
C PRO A 136 -1.35 -9.07 -2.65
N CYS A 137 -1.01 -8.02 -3.38
CA CYS A 137 -1.74 -6.76 -3.37
C CYS A 137 -1.42 -5.97 -4.64
N PRO A 138 -2.36 -5.86 -5.61
CA PRO A 138 -2.13 -5.12 -6.84
C PRO A 138 -1.65 -3.70 -6.57
N GLY A 139 -0.50 -3.32 -7.13
CA GLY A 139 0.08 -1.98 -6.91
C GLY A 139 0.68 -1.74 -5.52
N GLY A 140 0.78 -2.76 -4.66
CA GLY A 140 1.27 -2.67 -3.29
C GLY A 140 2.71 -2.14 -3.11
N GLN A 141 3.49 -2.06 -4.19
CA GLN A 141 4.82 -1.45 -4.18
C GLN A 141 4.78 0.09 -4.14
N MET A 142 3.68 0.69 -4.60
CA MET A 142 3.41 2.13 -4.57
C MET A 142 2.37 2.47 -3.51
N ARG A 143 2.10 3.75 -3.24
CA ARG A 143 1.01 4.10 -2.33
C ARG A 143 -0.31 3.69 -2.97
N PHE A 144 -1.10 2.93 -2.23
CA PHE A 144 -2.47 2.55 -2.56
C PHE A 144 -3.41 2.98 -1.44
N HIS A 145 -4.70 3.08 -1.76
CA HIS A 145 -5.75 3.39 -0.80
C HIS A 145 -6.82 2.32 -0.84
N VAL A 146 -7.25 1.86 0.33
CA VAL A 146 -8.33 0.88 0.49
C VAL A 146 -9.54 1.57 1.11
N LEU A 147 -10.72 1.25 0.60
CA LEU A 147 -12.00 1.74 1.13
C LEU A 147 -12.97 0.58 1.31
N TRP A 148 -13.61 0.51 2.47
CA TRP A 148 -14.71 -0.42 2.70
C TRP A 148 -16.02 0.15 2.19
N ASP A 149 -16.77 -0.65 1.42
CA ASP A 149 -18.12 -0.33 0.99
C ASP A 149 -19.16 -1.09 1.81
N GLU A 150 -19.83 -0.37 2.70
CA GLU A 150 -20.87 -0.93 3.57
C GLU A 150 -22.05 -1.55 2.83
N GLN A 151 -22.34 -1.13 1.59
CA GLN A 151 -23.49 -1.64 0.84
C GLN A 151 -23.21 -3.00 0.22
N THR A 152 -22.06 -3.14 -0.44
CA THR A 152 -21.69 -4.39 -1.12
C THR A 152 -20.88 -5.32 -0.24
N LYS A 153 -20.41 -4.85 0.93
CA LYS A 153 -19.48 -5.57 1.80
C LYS A 153 -18.22 -5.98 1.05
N LEU A 154 -17.68 -5.04 0.26
CA LEU A 154 -16.44 -5.22 -0.50
C LEU A 154 -15.41 -4.17 -0.12
N PHE A 155 -14.14 -4.56 -0.19
CA PHE A 155 -13.01 -3.66 -0.18
C PHE A 155 -12.74 -3.18 -1.60
N TRP A 156 -12.61 -1.87 -1.77
CA TRP A 156 -12.15 -1.25 -2.99
C TRP A 156 -10.68 -0.86 -2.83
N LEU A 157 -9.85 -1.12 -3.84
CA LEU A 157 -8.44 -0.75 -3.87
C LEU A 157 -8.14 0.14 -5.05
N LEU A 158 -7.56 1.31 -4.77
CA LEU A 158 -7.06 2.26 -5.74
C LEU A 158 -5.53 2.25 -5.69
N GLY A 159 -4.88 1.87 -6.80
CA GLY A 159 -3.44 1.65 -6.84
C GLY A 159 -2.81 1.97 -8.19
N SER A 160 -1.47 2.00 -8.21
CA SER A 160 -0.71 2.17 -9.45
C SER A 160 -0.52 0.83 -10.16
N GLN A 161 -0.83 0.78 -11.46
CA GLN A 161 -0.56 -0.39 -12.30
C GLN A 161 0.82 -0.29 -12.93
N SER A 162 1.69 -1.26 -12.63
CA SER A 162 2.95 -1.46 -13.36
C SER A 162 2.70 -2.24 -14.64
N THR A 163 3.47 -1.94 -15.69
CA THR A 163 3.33 -2.60 -17.01
C THR A 163 4.60 -3.27 -17.49
N ASP A 164 5.75 -2.88 -16.94
CA ASP A 164 7.07 -3.32 -17.37
C ASP A 164 8.06 -3.24 -16.20
N SER A 165 7.83 -4.05 -15.15
CA SER A 165 8.68 -4.08 -13.94
C SER A 165 9.86 -5.05 -14.05
N THR A 166 9.95 -5.82 -15.13
CA THR A 166 11.08 -6.74 -15.40
C THR A 166 12.08 -6.16 -16.40
N ILE A 167 11.86 -4.93 -16.87
CA ILE A 167 12.85 -4.22 -17.69
C ILE A 167 14.18 -4.13 -16.97
N ARG A 168 15.25 -4.39 -17.72
CA ARG A 168 16.61 -4.19 -17.24
C ARG A 168 16.80 -2.72 -16.84
N PRO A 169 17.22 -2.39 -15.60
CA PRO A 169 17.31 -1.01 -15.12
C PRO A 169 18.11 -0.07 -16.03
N GLU A 170 19.15 -0.56 -16.69
CA GLU A 170 20.00 0.18 -17.64
C GLU A 170 19.33 0.47 -19.00
N ARG A 171 18.25 -0.26 -19.32
CA ARG A 171 17.44 -0.05 -20.54
C ARG A 171 16.18 0.79 -20.28
N MET A 172 15.92 1.15 -19.02
CA MET A 172 14.70 1.86 -18.67
C MET A 172 14.72 3.31 -19.18
N PRO A 173 13.66 3.78 -19.87
CA PRO A 173 13.60 5.13 -20.41
C PRO A 173 13.92 6.22 -19.39
N LYS A 174 14.55 7.31 -19.84
CA LYS A 174 14.99 8.41 -18.96
C LYS A 174 13.87 8.99 -18.10
N GLU A 175 12.64 9.03 -18.62
CA GLU A 175 11.47 9.60 -17.94
C GLU A 175 10.88 8.72 -16.84
N ARG A 176 11.12 7.40 -16.89
CA ARG A 176 10.75 6.50 -15.80
C ARG A 176 11.55 6.88 -14.56
N TRP A 177 10.90 6.94 -13.41
CA TRP A 177 11.54 7.30 -12.14
C TRP A 177 11.99 6.08 -11.35
N GLY A 178 13.07 6.20 -10.57
CA GLY A 178 13.46 5.17 -9.61
C GLY A 178 13.77 3.84 -10.28
N LEU A 179 13.28 2.75 -9.69
CA LEU A 179 13.42 1.37 -10.13
C LEU A 179 12.30 0.93 -11.10
N PRO A 180 12.40 -0.22 -11.77
CA PRO A 180 11.36 -0.73 -12.65
C PRO A 180 9.95 -0.81 -12.05
N ASP A 181 9.84 -1.15 -10.76
CA ASP A 181 8.59 -1.26 -10.00
C ASP A 181 7.87 0.10 -9.76
N ASN A 182 8.56 1.24 -9.99
CA ASN A 182 8.09 2.61 -9.72
C ASN A 182 7.23 3.24 -10.83
N GLU A 183 6.50 2.45 -11.62
CA GLU A 183 5.52 3.00 -12.56
C GLU A 183 4.33 3.66 -11.85
N ARG A 184 3.96 4.84 -12.33
CA ARG A 184 2.99 5.73 -11.66
C ARG A 184 1.98 6.36 -12.63
N GLN A 185 2.08 6.10 -13.92
CA GLN A 185 1.26 6.77 -14.94
C GLN A 185 -0.15 6.21 -15.08
N ARG A 186 -0.47 5.08 -14.42
CA ARG A 186 -1.75 4.37 -14.56
C ARG A 186 -2.36 4.13 -13.19
N LEU A 187 -3.53 4.72 -12.96
CA LEU A 187 -4.31 4.56 -11.75
C LEU A 187 -5.46 3.60 -12.03
N VAL A 188 -5.54 2.50 -11.27
CA VAL A 188 -6.50 1.42 -11.50
C VAL A 188 -7.30 1.12 -10.24
N LEU A 189 -8.52 0.62 -10.44
CA LEU A 189 -9.46 0.24 -9.39
C LEU A 189 -9.62 -1.29 -9.38
N HIS A 190 -9.64 -1.86 -8.18
CA HIS A 190 -9.97 -3.26 -7.92
C HIS A 190 -11.02 -3.35 -6.82
N PHE A 191 -11.70 -4.49 -6.73
CA PHE A 191 -12.53 -4.86 -5.58
C PHE A 191 -12.13 -6.23 -5.03
N SER A 192 -12.39 -6.48 -3.75
CA SER A 192 -12.11 -7.74 -3.07
C SER A 192 -13.12 -8.01 -1.96
N LYS A 193 -13.39 -9.28 -1.68
CA LYS A 193 -14.14 -9.71 -0.50
C LYS A 193 -13.27 -9.82 0.76
N ASN A 194 -11.97 -10.07 0.59
CA ASN A 194 -11.10 -10.58 1.67
C ASN A 194 -9.70 -9.95 1.72
N MET A 195 -9.45 -8.86 0.97
CA MET A 195 -8.15 -8.17 0.89
C MET A 195 -6.99 -8.98 0.29
N ILE A 196 -7.24 -10.22 -0.16
CA ILE A 196 -6.24 -11.10 -0.76
C ILE A 196 -6.57 -11.33 -2.25
N ASP A 197 -7.82 -11.70 -2.54
CA ASP A 197 -8.29 -11.98 -3.88
C ASP A 197 -8.88 -10.71 -4.50
N TRP A 198 -8.15 -10.12 -5.43
CA TRP A 198 -8.50 -8.84 -6.05
C TRP A 198 -9.02 -9.04 -7.48
N CYS A 199 -10.22 -8.52 -7.74
CA CYS A 199 -10.83 -8.45 -9.06
C CYS A 199 -10.57 -7.07 -9.69
N PHE A 200 -10.16 -7.02 -10.95
CA PHE A 200 -9.92 -5.77 -11.67
C PHE A 200 -11.25 -5.11 -12.04
N ALA A 201 -11.46 -3.86 -11.62
CA ALA A 201 -12.69 -3.11 -11.91
C ALA A 201 -12.54 -2.16 -13.10
N GLY A 202 -11.36 -1.55 -13.28
CA GLY A 202 -11.13 -0.63 -14.40
C GLY A 202 -9.91 0.28 -14.26
N LEU A 203 -9.58 0.95 -15.36
CA LEU A 203 -8.60 2.03 -15.41
C LEU A 203 -9.28 3.36 -15.09
N VAL A 204 -8.90 4.00 -13.99
CA VAL A 204 -9.47 5.28 -13.53
C VAL A 204 -8.89 6.45 -14.32
N ALA A 205 -7.55 6.49 -14.42
CA ALA A 205 -6.84 7.56 -15.08
C ALA A 205 -5.50 7.06 -15.62
N LYS A 206 -5.06 7.68 -16.72
CA LYS A 206 -3.76 7.42 -17.33
C LYS A 206 -3.14 8.75 -17.78
N GLY A 207 -1.83 8.89 -17.60
CA GLY A 207 -1.02 9.92 -18.26
C GLY A 207 -0.45 9.44 -19.58
N ASP A 208 -0.14 10.38 -20.47
CA ASP A 208 0.32 10.05 -21.83
C ASP A 208 1.80 9.62 -21.85
N SER A 209 2.57 10.09 -20.87
CA SER A 209 3.98 9.73 -20.66
C SER A 209 4.25 9.21 -19.24
N PRO A 210 5.41 8.57 -18.97
CA PRO A 210 5.80 8.18 -17.61
C PRO A 210 5.85 9.34 -16.63
N LYS A 211 6.13 10.56 -17.13
CA LYS A 211 6.25 11.78 -16.33
C LYS A 211 4.89 12.26 -15.81
N GLU A 212 3.83 11.98 -16.55
CA GLU A 212 2.45 12.32 -16.22
C GLU A 212 1.84 11.32 -15.24
N SER A 213 2.37 11.28 -14.02
CA SER A 213 1.89 10.34 -13.02
C SER A 213 0.45 10.63 -12.59
N ARG A 214 -0.21 9.58 -12.07
CA ARG A 214 -1.53 9.56 -11.43
C ARG A 214 -1.37 8.72 -10.15
N HIS A 215 -0.81 9.30 -9.10
CA HIS A 215 -0.37 8.55 -7.91
C HIS A 215 -0.69 9.30 -6.61
N TYR A 216 -0.31 8.73 -5.46
CA TYR A 216 -0.67 9.16 -4.10
C TYR A 216 -2.17 9.45 -3.96
N ALA A 217 -3.00 8.67 -4.66
CA ALA A 217 -4.43 8.93 -4.73
C ALA A 217 -5.15 8.44 -3.48
N ALA A 218 -6.25 9.10 -3.16
CA ALA A 218 -7.22 8.70 -2.15
C ALA A 218 -8.62 8.75 -2.75
N MET A 219 -9.54 7.98 -2.17
CA MET A 219 -10.92 7.87 -2.65
C MET A 219 -11.92 7.91 -1.51
N CYS A 220 -13.13 8.37 -1.80
CA CYS A 220 -14.29 8.31 -0.91
C CYS A 220 -15.55 7.96 -1.71
N ILE A 221 -16.52 7.34 -1.04
CA ILE A 221 -17.84 7.07 -1.60
C ILE A 221 -18.70 8.34 -1.46
N ASP A 222 -19.31 8.76 -2.56
CA ASP A 222 -20.25 9.87 -2.66
C ASP A 222 -21.57 9.34 -3.26
N GLY A 223 -22.44 8.82 -2.40
CA GLY A 223 -23.68 8.15 -2.81
C GLY A 223 -23.44 6.93 -3.69
N ALA A 224 -23.84 7.02 -4.96
CA ALA A 224 -23.66 5.96 -5.96
C ALA A 224 -22.27 5.98 -6.61
N ASP A 225 -21.52 7.07 -6.44
CA ASP A 225 -20.28 7.32 -7.15
C ASP A 225 -19.06 7.16 -6.24
N LEU A 226 -17.90 6.99 -6.85
CA LEU A 226 -16.61 7.02 -6.18
C LEU A 226 -15.86 8.29 -6.60
N CYS A 227 -15.52 9.13 -5.62
CA CYS A 227 -14.75 10.36 -5.82
C CYS A 227 -13.28 10.10 -5.50
N ILE A 228 -12.37 10.58 -6.33
CA ILE A 228 -10.94 10.31 -6.26
C ILE A 228 -10.16 11.60 -6.42
N VAL A 229 -9.18 11.82 -5.55
CA VAL A 229 -8.17 12.88 -5.69
C VAL A 229 -6.80 12.25 -5.83
N SER A 230 -6.01 12.70 -6.80
CA SER A 230 -4.67 12.17 -7.07
C SER A 230 -3.65 13.28 -7.21
N ARG A 231 -2.46 13.05 -6.65
CA ARG A 231 -1.27 13.84 -7.00
C ARG A 231 -0.80 13.41 -8.38
N SER A 232 -0.77 14.36 -9.29
CA SER A 232 -0.58 14.10 -10.71
C SER A 232 0.48 15.00 -11.33
N GLY A 233 0.92 14.64 -12.54
CA GLY A 233 1.78 15.47 -13.37
C GLY A 233 1.24 15.64 -14.79
N ASP A 234 1.59 16.74 -15.42
CA ASP A 234 1.49 16.95 -16.87
C ASP A 234 2.89 16.88 -17.53
N GLU A 235 3.00 17.25 -18.81
CA GLU A 235 4.28 17.33 -19.54
C GLU A 235 5.31 18.28 -18.88
N HIS A 236 4.84 19.26 -18.10
CA HIS A 236 5.64 20.26 -17.40
C HIS A 236 6.03 19.86 -15.97
N ALA A 237 5.59 18.68 -15.48
CA ALA A 237 6.00 18.17 -14.17
C ALA A 237 7.53 18.15 -14.01
N HIS A 238 8.05 17.99 -12.79
CA HIS A 238 9.50 17.79 -12.65
C HIS A 238 9.88 16.35 -13.04
N SER A 239 9.14 15.36 -12.55
CA SER A 239 9.36 13.94 -12.84
C SER A 239 8.11 13.12 -12.53
N ALA A 240 8.10 11.83 -12.87
CA ALA A 240 7.03 10.89 -12.50
C ALA A 240 6.77 10.84 -10.98
N HIS A 241 7.78 11.14 -10.15
CA HIS A 241 7.65 11.21 -8.70
C HIS A 241 7.22 12.60 -8.23
N ASN A 242 7.72 13.65 -8.88
CA ASN A 242 7.48 15.05 -8.54
C ASN A 242 6.52 15.70 -9.54
N GLY A 243 5.24 15.40 -9.36
CA GLY A 243 4.14 16.04 -10.09
C GLY A 243 3.87 17.49 -9.69
N ASN A 244 3.10 18.19 -10.52
CA ASN A 244 2.77 19.62 -10.42
C ASN A 244 1.25 19.89 -10.37
N LEU A 245 0.42 18.84 -10.33
CA LEU A 245 -1.04 18.94 -10.35
C LEU A 245 -1.68 18.13 -9.21
N ILE A 246 -2.91 18.52 -8.88
CA ILE A 246 -3.87 17.67 -8.18
C ILE A 246 -5.06 17.47 -9.11
N THR A 247 -5.38 16.22 -9.45
CA THR A 247 -6.50 15.88 -10.33
C THR A 247 -7.65 15.27 -9.54
N PHE A 248 -8.87 15.56 -9.96
CA PHE A 248 -10.09 14.96 -9.44
C PHE A 248 -10.70 14.02 -10.48
N HIS A 249 -11.14 12.85 -10.06
CA HIS A 249 -11.82 11.87 -10.90
C HIS A 249 -13.08 11.38 -10.20
N ARG A 250 -14.12 11.09 -10.99
CA ARG A 250 -15.35 10.48 -10.50
C ARG A 250 -15.64 9.23 -11.30
N VAL A 251 -15.87 8.11 -10.61
CA VAL A 251 -16.32 6.86 -11.20
C VAL A 251 -17.81 6.72 -10.91
N PRO A 252 -18.69 7.04 -11.87
CA PRO A 252 -20.12 7.00 -11.64
C PRO A 252 -20.62 5.56 -11.47
N ASN A 253 -21.54 5.33 -10.54
CA ASN A 253 -22.14 4.01 -10.29
C ASN A 253 -21.09 2.89 -10.16
N PHE A 254 -19.99 3.15 -9.44
CA PHE A 254 -18.81 2.25 -9.40
C PHE A 254 -19.15 0.80 -8.99
N ARG A 255 -20.21 0.59 -8.20
CA ARG A 255 -20.70 -0.74 -7.81
C ARG A 255 -21.16 -1.60 -8.99
N ALA A 256 -21.55 -0.99 -10.12
CA ALA A 256 -21.89 -1.70 -11.35
C ALA A 256 -20.67 -2.35 -12.03
N LEU A 257 -19.45 -2.08 -11.54
CA LEU A 257 -18.22 -2.73 -12.02
C LEU A 257 -17.96 -4.10 -11.36
N VAL A 258 -18.77 -4.48 -10.36
CA VAL A 258 -18.67 -5.79 -9.71
C VAL A 258 -19.32 -6.86 -10.60
N TYR A 259 -18.66 -8.01 -10.75
CA TYR A 259 -19.08 -9.13 -11.61
C TYR A 259 -18.92 -10.48 -10.93
#